data_AF-A0AAN9PWR0-F1
#
_entry.id   AF-A0AAN9PWR0-F1
#
_cell.length_a   1.000
_cell.length_b   1.000
_cell.length_c   1.000
_cell.angle_alpha   90.00
_cell.angle_beta   90.00
_cell.angle_gamma   90.00
#
_symmetry.space_group_name_H-M   'P 1'
#
loop_
_entity.id
_entity.type
_entity.pdbx_description
1 polymer ?
#
loop_
_entity_poly.entity_id
_entity_poly.type
_entity_poly.pdbx_seq_one_letter_code
_entity_poly.pdbx_strand_id
1 'polypeptide(L)'
;MAMENQVEHNMEEGELKRHTDQDACSMCGNLCKTRCSRCKVARYWVCQIKHWRSRHKYECIHKENTEDQVIKPAHEAPECKLLNKDKMGEMGHEQTKERIRNLEEELVKSIKEIKSLKSERDNWKIRTEFVSKRLHSFMKESDQDEIAVEAKVPDMIKQKDYIKMLKSELQTERECAQRLTLELEETAQSAIIKIEEAKVAEMRKQEKYIKMMMMRRNLQEERKHKEAKQIAMNKVREIGQDLVNARNDLASAISRAQVAEEKLSDLERKLKLTDDKYVCAICLNNEKDMAFSCGHMNHGHSVPTASLPLTP
;
A
#
# COMPACT_ATOMS: atom_id res chain seq x y z
N MET A 1 -4.81 17.21 -4.09
CA MET A 1 -5.44 16.34 -5.09
C MET A 1 -6.72 15.80 -4.46
N ALA A 2 -7.84 16.38 -4.89
CA ALA A 2 -9.19 16.00 -4.51
C ALA A 2 -9.78 15.19 -5.67
N MET A 3 -10.38 14.04 -5.39
CA MET A 3 -11.42 13.33 -6.17
C MET A 3 -12.08 12.35 -5.18
N GLU A 4 -13.30 12.64 -4.72
CA GLU A 4 -14.56 12.10 -5.24
C GLU A 4 -14.74 10.59 -4.99
N ASN A 5 -15.66 10.25 -4.08
CA ASN A 5 -16.33 8.95 -4.07
C ASN A 5 -17.68 9.07 -3.35
N GLN A 6 -18.65 9.63 -4.07
CA GLN A 6 -20.07 9.43 -3.80
C GLN A 6 -20.53 8.25 -4.65
N VAL A 7 -20.86 7.13 -4.01
CA VAL A 7 -21.60 6.03 -4.63
C VAL A 7 -22.98 6.03 -4.00
N GLU A 8 -23.92 6.59 -4.77
CA GLU A 8 -25.36 6.45 -4.56
C GLU A 8 -25.75 4.98 -4.73
N HIS A 9 -26.45 4.43 -3.74
CA HIS A 9 -27.11 3.14 -3.85
C HIS A 9 -28.61 3.33 -3.63
N ASN A 10 -29.32 3.55 -4.74
CA ASN A 10 -30.76 3.39 -4.83
C ASN A 10 -31.09 1.89 -4.94
N MET A 11 -31.84 1.34 -3.99
CA MET A 11 -32.54 0.06 -4.13
C MET A 11 -33.93 0.14 -3.51
N GLU A 12 -34.91 0.34 -4.40
CA GLU A 12 -36.23 -0.30 -4.47
C GLU A 12 -37.00 -0.57 -3.16
N GLU A 13 -37.99 0.30 -2.93
CA GLU A 13 -39.15 0.05 -2.07
C GLU A 13 -40.06 -1.02 -2.70
N GLY A 14 -39.77 -2.29 -2.42
CA GLY A 14 -40.67 -3.42 -2.65
C GLY A 14 -41.53 -3.71 -1.41
N GLU A 15 -42.85 -3.79 -1.60
CA GLU A 15 -43.90 -4.07 -0.60
C GLU A 15 -43.46 -4.99 0.55
N LEU A 16 -43.23 -4.39 1.72
CA LEU A 16 -42.99 -5.10 2.97
C LEU A 16 -44.31 -5.71 3.49
N LYS A 17 -44.65 -6.91 3.00
CA LYS A 17 -45.63 -7.77 3.69
C LYS A 17 -45.12 -7.96 5.11
N ARG A 18 -45.82 -7.34 6.08
CA ARG A 18 -45.58 -7.51 7.52
C ARG A 18 -45.73 -8.99 7.87
N HIS A 19 -44.64 -9.74 7.77
CA HIS A 19 -44.53 -11.08 8.32
C HIS A 19 -44.70 -10.92 9.83
N THR A 20 -45.83 -11.41 10.34
CA THR A 20 -46.05 -11.49 11.78
C THR A 20 -44.97 -12.41 12.37
N ASP A 21 -44.44 -12.08 13.55
CA ASP A 21 -43.37 -12.82 14.25
C ASP A 21 -43.65 -14.33 14.46
N GLN A 22 -44.83 -14.80 14.08
CA GLN A 22 -45.26 -16.18 14.09
C GLN A 22 -44.51 -17.09 13.12
N ASP A 23 -43.71 -16.56 12.19
CA ASP A 23 -42.91 -17.33 11.23
C ASP A 23 -41.41 -17.40 11.56
N ALA A 24 -40.96 -16.82 12.68
CA ALA A 24 -39.54 -16.82 13.06
C ALA A 24 -39.09 -18.14 13.73
N CYS A 25 -37.84 -18.54 13.45
CA CYS A 25 -37.20 -19.70 14.05
C CYS A 25 -36.96 -19.46 15.54
N SER A 26 -37.43 -20.38 16.38
CA SER A 26 -37.36 -20.22 17.84
C SER A 26 -35.94 -20.23 18.43
N MET A 27 -34.91 -20.46 17.62
CA MET A 27 -33.50 -20.44 18.05
C MET A 27 -32.69 -19.27 17.48
N CYS A 28 -32.88 -18.91 16.21
CA CYS A 28 -32.07 -17.88 15.55
C CYS A 28 -32.88 -16.67 15.04
N GLY A 29 -34.20 -16.66 15.18
CA GLY A 29 -35.06 -15.57 14.72
C GLY A 29 -35.33 -15.52 13.21
N ASN A 30 -34.57 -16.26 12.39
CA ASN A 30 -34.76 -16.26 10.93
C ASN A 30 -36.12 -16.86 10.52
N LEU A 31 -36.72 -16.33 9.45
CA LEU A 31 -37.99 -16.84 8.91
C LEU A 31 -37.90 -18.32 8.55
N CYS A 32 -38.92 -19.08 8.90
CA CYS A 32 -38.93 -20.52 8.73
C CYS A 32 -40.31 -21.11 8.43
N LYS A 33 -40.32 -22.07 7.50
CA LYS A 33 -41.54 -22.72 7.01
C LYS A 33 -41.84 -24.05 7.72
N THR A 34 -40.87 -24.63 8.43
CA THR A 34 -41.03 -25.95 9.05
C THR A 34 -41.42 -25.84 10.53
N ARG A 35 -42.33 -26.72 10.98
CA ARG A 35 -42.82 -26.79 12.37
C ARG A 35 -42.48 -28.14 13.00
N CYS A 36 -42.34 -28.17 14.31
CA CYS A 36 -42.17 -29.40 15.08
C CYS A 36 -43.30 -30.40 14.76
N SER A 37 -42.96 -31.60 14.33
CA SER A 37 -43.96 -32.61 13.96
C SER A 37 -44.82 -33.06 15.14
N ARG A 38 -44.33 -32.93 16.38
CA ARG A 38 -44.98 -33.45 17.60
C ARG A 38 -45.90 -32.45 18.30
N CYS A 39 -45.45 -31.20 18.49
CA CYS A 39 -46.26 -30.17 19.15
C CYS A 39 -46.88 -29.17 18.17
N LYS A 40 -46.38 -29.07 16.93
CA LYS A 40 -46.76 -28.08 15.90
C LYS A 40 -46.60 -26.61 16.30
N VAL A 41 -46.11 -26.31 17.51
CA VAL A 41 -45.92 -24.96 18.06
C VAL A 41 -44.54 -24.39 17.70
N ALA A 42 -43.46 -25.14 17.96
CA ALA A 42 -42.11 -24.65 17.68
C ALA A 42 -41.79 -24.68 16.18
N ARG A 43 -41.07 -23.67 15.68
CA ARG A 43 -40.66 -23.59 14.28
C ARG A 43 -39.15 -23.55 14.12
N TYR A 44 -38.68 -24.16 13.03
CA TYR A 44 -37.26 -24.33 12.78
C TYR A 44 -36.92 -24.05 11.31
N TRP A 45 -35.71 -23.53 11.12
CA TRP A 45 -34.99 -23.68 9.87
C TRP A 45 -34.05 -24.89 10.00
N VAL A 46 -32.74 -24.74 9.78
CA VAL A 46 -31.74 -25.80 10.01
C VAL A 46 -31.46 -26.07 11.51
N CYS A 47 -32.00 -25.25 12.40
CA CYS A 47 -31.72 -25.29 13.84
C CYS A 47 -32.49 -26.38 14.62
N GLN A 48 -33.32 -27.20 13.96
CA GLN A 48 -34.19 -28.18 14.62
C GLN A 48 -33.42 -29.12 15.55
N ILE A 49 -32.33 -29.72 15.08
CA ILE A 49 -31.54 -30.69 15.86
C ILE A 49 -30.89 -30.02 17.08
N LYS A 50 -30.34 -28.81 16.90
CA LYS A 50 -29.66 -28.07 17.97
C LYS A 50 -30.65 -27.64 19.05
N HIS A 51 -31.79 -27.07 18.66
CA HIS A 51 -32.83 -26.65 19.62
C HIS A 51 -33.51 -27.85 20.29
N TRP A 52 -33.70 -28.97 19.57
CA TRP A 52 -34.23 -30.21 20.15
C TRP A 52 -33.34 -30.72 21.29
N ARG A 53 -32.02 -30.79 21.07
CA ARG A 53 -31.05 -31.26 22.07
C ARG A 53 -30.92 -30.30 23.26
N SER A 54 -30.97 -28.99 23.02
CA SER A 54 -30.71 -28.01 24.07
C SER A 54 -31.91 -27.73 24.97
N ARG A 55 -33.13 -27.72 24.43
CA ARG A 55 -34.30 -27.22 25.19
C ARG A 55 -35.62 -27.88 24.80
N HIS A 56 -35.94 -27.97 23.51
CA HIS A 56 -37.30 -28.32 23.09
C HIS A 56 -37.72 -29.75 23.47
N LYS A 57 -36.78 -30.70 23.63
CA LYS A 57 -37.09 -32.07 24.07
C LYS A 57 -37.84 -32.10 25.42
N TYR A 58 -37.57 -31.14 26.31
CA TYR A 58 -38.16 -31.08 27.65
C TYR A 58 -39.48 -30.30 27.69
N GLU A 59 -39.71 -29.41 26.73
CA GLU A 59 -40.89 -28.54 26.66
C GLU A 59 -41.92 -29.00 25.60
N CYS A 60 -41.59 -30.01 24.78
CA CYS A 60 -42.43 -30.49 23.69
C CYS A 60 -43.61 -31.33 24.21
N ILE A 61 -44.75 -30.69 24.45
CA ILE A 61 -46.01 -31.36 24.81
C ILE A 61 -46.73 -31.81 23.53
N HIS A 62 -47.12 -33.08 23.47
CA HIS A 62 -47.94 -33.59 22.37
C HIS A 62 -49.34 -33.02 22.52
N LYS A 63 -49.79 -32.23 21.54
CA LYS A 63 -51.22 -31.89 21.42
C LYS A 63 -51.88 -33.06 20.72
N GLU A 64 -52.44 -33.98 21.49
CA GLU A 64 -53.46 -34.87 20.98
C GLU A 64 -54.66 -33.99 20.62
N ASN A 65 -55.15 -34.10 19.39
CA ASN A 65 -56.34 -33.39 18.96
C ASN A 65 -57.51 -33.96 19.76
N THR A 66 -57.83 -33.35 20.89
CA THR A 66 -59.01 -33.65 21.70
C THR A 66 -60.25 -33.08 20.99
N GLU A 67 -60.65 -33.76 19.93
CA GLU A 67 -62.03 -33.81 19.47
C GLU A 67 -62.44 -35.27 19.66
N ASP A 68 -63.53 -35.50 20.39
CA ASP A 68 -64.14 -36.79 20.73
C ASP A 68 -63.50 -37.59 21.88
N GLN A 69 -64.07 -37.44 23.08
CA GLN A 69 -64.67 -38.60 23.78
C GLN A 69 -65.55 -38.20 24.98
N VAL A 70 -66.84 -38.53 24.82
CA VAL A 70 -67.92 -38.48 25.81
C VAL A 70 -67.71 -39.61 26.83
N ILE A 71 -67.52 -39.27 28.11
CA ILE A 71 -67.46 -40.24 29.22
C ILE A 71 -68.88 -40.54 29.71
N LYS A 72 -69.33 -41.80 29.58
CA LYS A 72 -70.51 -42.36 30.26
C LYS A 72 -70.13 -42.85 31.67
N PRO A 73 -70.90 -42.55 32.75
CA PRO A 73 -70.72 -43.19 34.05
C PRO A 73 -71.56 -44.47 34.16
N ALA A 74 -70.96 -45.56 34.65
CA ALA A 74 -71.64 -46.83 34.90
C ALA A 74 -71.83 -47.07 36.40
N HIS A 75 -73.11 -47.13 36.76
CA HIS A 75 -73.81 -48.07 37.66
C HIS A 75 -73.50 -48.18 39.15
N GLU A 76 -74.59 -47.93 39.88
CA GLU A 76 -74.92 -48.13 41.29
C GLU A 76 -74.85 -49.61 41.74
N ALA A 77 -74.51 -49.83 43.01
CA ALA A 77 -74.59 -51.11 43.70
C ALA A 77 -75.96 -51.26 44.41
N PRO A 78 -76.69 -52.37 44.25
CA PRO A 78 -77.99 -52.57 44.90
C PRO A 78 -77.87 -53.21 46.29
N GLU A 79 -78.77 -52.76 47.16
CA GLU A 79 -79.07 -53.23 48.51
C GLU A 79 -79.31 -54.75 48.61
N CYS A 80 -78.86 -55.36 49.72
CA CYS A 80 -79.19 -56.73 50.07
C CYS A 80 -80.31 -56.77 51.11
N LYS A 81 -81.45 -57.36 50.73
CA LYS A 81 -82.66 -57.54 51.54
C LYS A 81 -82.52 -58.69 52.54
N LEU A 82 -82.89 -58.41 53.78
CA LEU A 82 -83.33 -59.38 54.80
C LEU A 82 -84.51 -60.20 54.29
N LEU A 83 -84.55 -61.52 54.55
CA LEU A 83 -85.71 -62.25 55.12
C LEU A 83 -85.55 -63.79 55.13
N ASN A 84 -86.15 -64.37 56.17
CA ASN A 84 -86.71 -65.72 56.35
C ASN A 84 -85.82 -66.86 56.87
N LYS A 85 -85.97 -67.07 58.19
CA LYS A 85 -85.72 -68.30 58.93
C LYS A 85 -86.90 -69.27 58.74
N ASP A 86 -86.65 -70.53 59.11
CA ASP A 86 -87.60 -71.62 59.32
C ASP A 86 -87.77 -72.63 58.16
N LYS A 87 -86.66 -73.35 57.91
CA LYS A 87 -86.59 -74.80 57.57
C LYS A 87 -85.10 -75.22 57.54
N MET A 88 -84.42 -75.17 58.70
CA MET A 88 -82.97 -75.43 58.82
C MET A 88 -82.66 -76.60 59.77
N GLY A 89 -82.58 -77.82 59.23
CA GLY A 89 -82.11 -78.98 59.99
C GLY A 89 -81.10 -79.81 59.20
N GLU A 90 -81.50 -80.30 58.02
CA GLU A 90 -80.66 -81.23 57.24
C GLU A 90 -80.02 -80.58 55.99
N MET A 91 -80.67 -79.59 55.36
CA MET A 91 -80.11 -78.82 54.23
C MET A 91 -78.97 -77.88 54.65
N GLY A 92 -78.97 -77.45 55.92
CA GLY A 92 -77.93 -76.60 56.49
C GLY A 92 -76.59 -77.31 56.66
N HIS A 93 -76.59 -78.64 56.88
CA HIS A 93 -75.35 -79.39 57.07
C HIS A 93 -74.57 -79.53 55.75
N GLU A 94 -75.26 -79.81 54.64
CA GLU A 94 -74.60 -79.90 53.33
C GLU A 94 -74.15 -78.53 52.81
N GLN A 95 -74.96 -77.48 52.99
CA GLN A 95 -74.53 -76.10 52.70
C GLN A 95 -73.34 -75.66 53.55
N THR A 96 -73.28 -76.10 54.82
CA THR A 96 -72.14 -75.81 55.70
C THR A 96 -70.88 -76.53 55.23
N LYS A 97 -70.97 -77.80 54.83
CA LYS A 97 -69.82 -78.54 54.26
C LYS A 97 -69.31 -77.92 52.97
N GLU A 98 -70.19 -77.52 52.07
CA GLU A 98 -69.79 -76.88 50.81
C GLU A 98 -69.17 -75.52 51.06
N ARG A 99 -69.69 -74.76 52.02
CA ARG A 99 -69.06 -73.51 52.47
C ARG A 99 -67.68 -73.75 53.08
N ILE A 100 -67.50 -74.82 53.86
CA ILE A 100 -66.18 -75.20 54.39
C ILE A 100 -65.22 -75.51 53.24
N ARG A 101 -65.62 -76.31 52.25
CA ARG A 101 -64.79 -76.65 51.09
C ARG A 101 -64.36 -75.42 50.28
N ASN A 102 -65.30 -74.50 50.01
CA ASN A 102 -64.98 -73.25 49.32
C ASN A 102 -64.01 -72.38 50.12
N LEU A 103 -64.21 -72.28 51.44
CA LEU A 103 -63.28 -71.56 52.33
C LEU A 103 -61.90 -72.22 52.37
N GLU A 104 -61.82 -73.54 52.32
CA GLU A 104 -60.56 -74.28 52.23
C GLU A 104 -59.84 -74.00 50.90
N GLU A 105 -60.55 -73.99 49.77
CA GLU A 105 -59.99 -73.65 48.46
C GLU A 105 -59.50 -72.19 48.40
N GLU A 106 -60.29 -71.24 48.91
CA GLU A 106 -59.90 -69.84 49.04
C GLU A 106 -58.70 -69.65 49.95
N LEU A 107 -58.62 -70.39 51.06
CA LEU A 107 -57.47 -70.38 51.96
C LEU A 107 -56.22 -70.89 51.24
N VAL A 108 -56.31 -71.99 50.49
CA VAL A 108 -55.19 -72.52 49.69
C VAL A 108 -54.76 -71.53 48.61
N LYS A 109 -55.70 -70.88 47.92
CA LYS A 109 -55.40 -69.84 46.92
C LYS A 109 -54.69 -68.64 47.56
N SER A 110 -55.20 -68.18 48.70
CA SER A 110 -54.62 -67.07 49.47
C SER A 110 -53.21 -67.40 49.96
N ILE A 111 -52.96 -68.62 50.42
CA ILE A 111 -51.61 -69.08 50.83
C ILE A 111 -50.64 -69.05 49.63
N LYS A 112 -51.07 -69.51 48.45
CA LYS A 112 -50.24 -69.46 47.22
C LYS A 112 -49.93 -68.02 46.81
N GLU A 113 -50.91 -67.12 46.86
CA GLU A 113 -50.72 -65.71 46.57
C GLU A 113 -49.76 -65.04 47.55
N ILE A 114 -49.93 -65.26 48.86
CA ILE A 114 -49.01 -64.75 49.88
C ILE A 114 -47.59 -65.26 49.64
N LYS A 115 -47.42 -66.52 49.22
CA LYS A 115 -46.11 -67.08 48.87
C LYS A 115 -45.50 -66.38 47.65
N SER A 116 -46.31 -66.13 46.61
CA SER A 116 -45.89 -65.38 45.42
C SER A 116 -45.48 -63.95 45.76
N LEU A 117 -46.33 -63.21 46.48
CA LEU A 117 -46.05 -61.83 46.92
C LEU A 117 -44.82 -61.74 47.84
N LYS A 118 -44.58 -62.75 48.70
CA LYS A 118 -43.34 -62.86 49.47
C LYS A 118 -42.11 -62.96 48.55
N SER A 119 -42.15 -63.83 47.54
CA SER A 119 -41.03 -63.95 46.59
C SER A 119 -40.82 -62.69 45.75
N GLU A 120 -41.89 -62.01 45.35
CA GLU A 120 -41.80 -60.75 44.60
C GLU A 120 -41.20 -59.64 45.46
N ARG A 121 -41.64 -59.51 46.73
CA ARG A 121 -41.06 -58.59 47.70
C ARG A 121 -39.56 -58.84 47.89
N ASP A 122 -39.15 -60.10 48.01
CA ASP A 122 -37.72 -60.45 48.14
C ASP A 122 -36.94 -60.09 46.87
N ASN A 123 -37.52 -60.29 45.69
CA ASN A 123 -36.94 -59.85 44.42
C ASN A 123 -36.80 -58.32 44.35
N TRP A 124 -37.82 -57.57 44.78
CA TRP A 124 -37.77 -56.10 44.86
C TRP A 124 -36.72 -55.62 45.85
N LYS A 125 -36.53 -56.32 46.97
CA LYS A 125 -35.46 -56.03 47.92
C LYS A 125 -34.08 -56.18 47.28
N ILE A 126 -33.83 -57.30 46.58
CA ILE A 126 -32.56 -57.53 45.86
C ILE A 126 -32.31 -56.45 44.79
N ARG A 127 -33.33 -56.11 43.99
CA ARG A 127 -33.22 -55.05 42.98
C ARG A 127 -32.90 -53.69 43.61
N THR A 128 -33.55 -53.36 44.73
CA THR A 128 -33.32 -52.10 45.44
C THR A 128 -31.90 -52.03 46.00
N GLU A 129 -31.41 -53.11 46.60
CA GLU A 129 -30.03 -53.19 47.08
C GLU A 129 -29.01 -53.06 45.94
N PHE A 130 -29.27 -53.68 44.79
CA PHE A 130 -28.42 -53.55 43.60
C PHE A 130 -28.36 -52.11 43.07
N VAL A 131 -29.52 -51.47 42.90
CA VAL A 131 -29.59 -50.07 42.43
C VAL A 131 -28.92 -49.13 43.43
N SER A 132 -29.13 -49.34 44.74
CA SER A 132 -28.49 -48.56 45.80
C SER A 132 -26.96 -48.68 45.76
N LYS A 133 -26.42 -49.90 45.63
CA LYS A 133 -24.96 -50.13 45.48
C LYS A 133 -24.41 -49.48 44.21
N ARG A 134 -25.13 -49.58 43.09
CA ARG A 134 -24.71 -48.96 41.83
C ARG A 134 -24.71 -47.44 41.91
N LEU A 135 -25.72 -46.84 42.52
CA LEU A 135 -25.81 -45.40 42.73
C LEU A 135 -24.64 -44.93 43.62
N HIS A 136 -24.35 -45.65 44.71
CA HIS A 136 -23.22 -45.32 45.58
C HIS A 136 -21.87 -45.42 44.84
N SER A 137 -21.66 -46.45 44.00
CA SER A 137 -20.45 -46.55 43.17
C SER A 137 -20.32 -45.34 42.24
N PHE A 138 -21.41 -44.97 41.56
CA PHE A 138 -21.44 -43.85 40.64
C PHE A 138 -21.16 -42.51 41.35
N MET A 139 -21.75 -42.28 42.52
CA MET A 139 -21.46 -41.08 43.32
C MET A 139 -19.98 -41.03 43.71
N LYS A 140 -19.41 -42.15 44.17
CA LYS A 140 -18.00 -42.23 44.52
C LYS A 140 -17.06 -41.97 43.32
N GLU A 141 -17.39 -42.50 42.15
CA GLU A 141 -16.64 -42.22 40.91
C GLU A 141 -16.73 -40.73 40.53
N SER A 142 -17.91 -40.12 40.64
CA SER A 142 -18.12 -38.69 40.40
C SER A 142 -17.28 -37.82 41.34
N ASP A 143 -17.26 -38.13 42.64
CA ASP A 143 -16.47 -37.40 43.62
C ASP A 143 -14.96 -37.52 43.33
N GLN A 144 -14.50 -38.70 42.88
CA GLN A 144 -13.11 -38.92 42.49
C GLN A 144 -12.71 -38.11 41.25
N ASP A 145 -13.59 -38.03 40.26
CA ASP A 145 -13.38 -37.22 39.07
C ASP A 145 -13.35 -35.72 39.41
N GLU A 146 -14.22 -35.26 40.32
CA GLU A 146 -14.23 -33.87 40.80
C GLU A 146 -12.91 -33.53 41.50
N ILE A 147 -12.45 -34.37 42.43
CA ILE A 147 -11.15 -34.21 43.09
C ILE A 147 -9.99 -34.21 42.08
N ALA A 148 -10.03 -35.07 41.07
CA ALA A 148 -8.99 -35.14 40.04
C ALA A 148 -8.94 -33.89 39.15
N VAL A 149 -10.10 -33.25 38.90
CA VAL A 149 -10.18 -31.97 38.20
C VAL A 149 -9.68 -30.84 39.09
N GLU A 150 -10.14 -30.77 40.35
CA GLU A 150 -9.69 -29.76 41.32
C GLU A 150 -8.18 -29.81 41.55
N ALA A 151 -7.59 -31.00 41.62
CA ALA A 151 -6.15 -31.18 41.77
C ALA A 151 -5.33 -30.57 40.62
N LYS A 152 -5.92 -30.41 39.41
CA LYS A 152 -5.24 -29.81 38.24
C LYS A 152 -5.43 -28.30 38.15
N VAL A 153 -6.39 -27.72 38.86
CA VAL A 153 -6.68 -26.27 38.83
C VAL A 153 -5.47 -25.42 39.24
N PRO A 154 -4.69 -25.75 40.30
CA PRO A 154 -3.53 -24.96 40.70
C PRO A 154 -2.45 -24.89 39.61
N ASP A 155 -2.20 -26.00 38.90
CA ASP A 155 -1.21 -26.03 37.83
C ASP A 155 -1.69 -25.26 36.59
N MET A 156 -2.99 -25.31 36.28
CA MET A 156 -3.57 -24.45 35.25
C MET A 156 -3.45 -22.96 35.60
N ILE A 157 -3.65 -22.59 36.87
CA ILE A 157 -3.47 -21.21 37.34
C ILE A 157 -2.01 -20.78 37.18
N LYS A 158 -1.05 -21.59 37.64
CA LYS A 158 0.40 -21.32 37.47
C LYS A 158 0.77 -21.14 36.00
N GLN A 159 0.28 -22.01 35.11
CA GLN A 159 0.52 -21.89 33.67
C GLN A 159 -0.06 -20.60 33.11
N LYS A 160 -1.27 -20.22 33.52
CA LYS A 160 -1.91 -18.97 33.09
C LYS A 160 -1.11 -17.74 33.55
N ASP A 161 -0.61 -17.74 34.78
CA ASP A 161 0.21 -16.65 35.31
C ASP A 161 1.57 -16.57 34.62
N TYR A 162 2.19 -17.71 34.32
CA TYR A 162 3.42 -17.76 33.53
C TYR A 162 3.22 -17.24 32.11
N ILE A 163 2.13 -17.63 31.43
CA ILE A 163 1.77 -17.09 30.10
C ILE A 163 1.54 -15.58 30.18
N LYS A 164 0.91 -15.08 31.25
CA LYS A 164 0.68 -13.65 31.44
C LYS A 164 2.01 -12.90 31.60
N MET A 165 2.94 -13.44 32.38
CA MET A 165 4.29 -12.89 32.57
C MET A 165 5.07 -12.83 31.24
N LEU A 166 5.12 -13.94 30.49
CA LEU A 166 5.78 -13.98 29.19
C LEU A 166 5.17 -12.99 28.18
N LYS A 167 3.84 -12.78 28.22
CA LYS A 167 3.18 -11.78 27.39
C LYS A 167 3.60 -10.35 27.74
N SER A 168 3.76 -10.03 29.03
CA SER A 168 4.28 -8.72 29.43
C SER A 168 5.74 -8.53 29.02
N GLU A 169 6.60 -9.53 29.19
CA GLU A 169 8.01 -9.47 28.75
C GLU A 169 8.14 -9.29 27.24
N LEU A 170 7.35 -10.05 26.46
CA LEU A 170 7.31 -9.92 25.00
C LEU A 170 6.87 -8.50 24.57
N GLN A 171 5.94 -7.89 25.30
CA GLN A 171 5.48 -6.54 25.03
C GLN A 171 6.57 -5.51 25.32
N THR A 172 7.27 -5.63 26.46
CA THR A 172 8.38 -4.72 26.80
C THR A 172 9.55 -4.83 25.82
N GLU A 173 9.88 -6.05 25.37
CA GLU A 173 10.91 -6.27 24.35
C GLU A 173 10.50 -5.68 23.00
N ARG A 174 9.23 -5.80 22.61
CA ARG A 174 8.71 -5.16 21.39
C ARG A 174 8.82 -3.64 21.45
N GLU A 175 8.48 -3.03 22.58
CA GLU A 175 8.60 -1.58 22.80
C GLU A 175 10.07 -1.13 22.78
N CYS A 176 10.96 -1.91 23.37
CA CYS A 176 12.41 -1.68 23.32
C CYS A 176 12.95 -1.72 21.88
N ALA A 177 12.57 -2.75 21.12
CA ALA A 177 12.97 -2.90 19.72
C ALA A 177 12.44 -1.76 18.83
N GLN A 178 11.19 -1.33 19.05
CA GLN A 178 10.63 -0.17 18.35
C GLN A 178 11.40 1.12 18.66
N ARG A 179 11.75 1.36 19.93
CA ARG A 179 12.55 2.53 20.32
C ARG A 179 13.94 2.51 19.67
N LEU A 180 14.63 1.37 19.70
CA LEU A 180 15.94 1.21 19.05
C LEU A 180 15.88 1.40 17.53
N THR A 181 14.77 1.00 16.90
CA THR A 181 14.56 1.22 15.46
C THR A 181 14.47 2.72 15.15
N LEU A 182 13.70 3.48 15.94
CA LEU A 182 13.61 4.94 15.78
C LEU A 182 14.95 5.64 16.03
N GLU A 183 15.69 5.25 17.07
CA GLU A 183 17.03 5.79 17.33
C GLU A 183 18.01 5.52 16.17
N LEU A 184 17.92 4.33 15.55
CA LEU A 184 18.73 3.99 14.38
C LEU A 184 18.36 4.85 13.16
N GLU A 185 17.07 5.11 12.94
CA GLU A 185 16.61 5.98 11.85
C GLU A 185 17.06 7.43 12.06
N GLU A 186 16.97 7.96 13.28
CA GLU A 186 17.43 9.31 13.62
C GLU A 186 18.95 9.47 13.43
N THR A 187 19.74 8.48 13.87
CA THR A 187 21.20 8.49 13.69
C THR A 187 21.59 8.39 12.22
N ALA A 188 20.89 7.55 11.44
CA ALA A 188 21.09 7.45 9.99
C ALA A 188 20.75 8.76 9.28
N GLN A 189 19.62 9.39 9.59
CA GLN A 189 19.23 10.68 9.03
C GLN A 189 20.25 11.79 9.38
N SER A 190 20.70 11.84 10.64
CA SER A 190 21.74 12.80 11.07
C SER A 190 23.05 12.60 10.28
N ALA A 191 23.45 11.36 10.03
CA ALA A 191 24.64 11.05 9.23
C ALA A 191 24.48 11.50 7.76
N ILE A 192 23.30 11.28 7.15
CA ILE A 192 23.00 11.73 5.79
C ILE A 192 23.12 13.25 5.68
N ILE A 193 22.51 13.99 6.61
CA ILE A 193 22.58 15.46 6.63
C ILE A 193 24.03 15.95 6.73
N LYS A 194 24.84 15.37 7.62
CA LYS A 194 26.27 15.74 7.75
C LYS A 194 27.07 15.48 6.46
N ILE A 195 26.78 14.39 5.75
CA ILE A 195 27.42 14.08 4.47
C ILE A 195 27.03 15.13 3.42
N GLU A 196 25.76 15.52 3.36
CA GLU A 196 25.27 16.55 2.44
C GLU A 196 25.86 17.92 2.74
N GLU A 197 25.92 18.32 4.00
CA GLU A 197 26.57 19.57 4.44
C GLU A 197 28.04 19.60 4.03
N ALA A 198 28.77 18.50 4.22
CA ALA A 198 30.17 18.38 3.80
C ALA A 198 30.32 18.51 2.28
N LYS A 199 29.45 17.87 1.49
CA LYS A 199 29.43 18.00 0.02
C LYS A 199 29.17 19.44 -0.41
N VAL A 200 28.19 20.11 0.20
CA VAL A 200 27.88 21.53 -0.09
C VAL A 200 29.06 22.44 0.27
N ALA A 201 29.72 22.21 1.40
CA ALA A 201 30.90 22.95 1.80
C ALA A 201 32.05 22.80 0.79
N GLU A 202 32.27 21.58 0.28
CA GLU A 202 33.31 21.32 -0.71
C GLU A 202 32.99 21.96 -2.07
N MET A 203 31.74 21.84 -2.56
CA MET A 203 31.31 22.52 -3.79
C MET A 203 31.52 24.04 -3.70
N ARG A 204 31.22 24.66 -2.55
CA ARG A 204 31.48 26.09 -2.33
C ARG A 204 32.97 26.45 -2.40
N LYS A 205 33.88 25.58 -1.95
CA LYS A 205 35.33 25.79 -2.09
C LYS A 205 35.75 25.69 -3.55
N GLN A 206 35.27 24.67 -4.26
CA GLN A 206 35.54 24.49 -5.69
C GLN A 206 35.04 25.68 -6.50
N GLU A 207 33.84 26.19 -6.22
CA GLU A 207 33.30 27.38 -6.89
C GLU A 207 34.17 28.63 -6.66
N LYS A 208 34.64 28.85 -5.43
CA LYS A 208 35.58 29.94 -5.12
C LYS A 208 36.90 29.79 -5.88
N TYR A 209 37.43 28.57 -5.95
CA TYR A 209 38.65 28.28 -6.71
C TYR A 209 38.47 28.55 -8.21
N ILE A 210 37.35 28.10 -8.80
CA ILE A 210 37.01 28.38 -10.21
C ILE A 210 36.92 29.89 -10.46
N LYS A 211 36.22 30.64 -9.60
CA LYS A 211 36.12 32.11 -9.69
C LYS A 211 37.49 32.78 -9.62
N MET A 212 38.36 32.34 -8.71
CA MET A 212 39.73 32.85 -8.60
C MET A 212 40.55 32.58 -9.87
N MET A 213 40.46 31.37 -10.43
CA MET A 213 41.15 31.01 -11.67
C MET A 213 40.65 31.82 -12.87
N MET A 214 39.34 32.04 -12.97
CA MET A 214 38.75 32.92 -14.00
C MET A 214 39.23 34.36 -13.86
N MET A 215 39.24 34.91 -12.65
CA MET A 215 39.74 36.27 -12.40
C MET A 215 41.22 36.41 -12.81
N ARG A 216 42.06 35.43 -12.48
CA ARG A 216 43.47 35.42 -12.90
C ARG A 216 43.62 35.40 -14.43
N ARG A 217 42.80 34.61 -15.13
CA ARG A 217 42.79 34.55 -16.60
C ARG A 217 42.39 35.90 -17.20
N ASN A 218 41.31 36.52 -16.72
CA ASN A 218 40.84 37.82 -17.18
C ASN A 218 41.92 38.91 -16.99
N LEU A 219 42.58 38.94 -15.82
CA LEU A 219 43.68 39.86 -15.57
C LEU A 219 44.87 39.63 -16.52
N GLN A 220 45.15 38.39 -16.89
CA GLN A 220 46.21 38.07 -17.86
C GLN A 220 45.83 38.53 -19.28
N GLU A 221 44.57 38.34 -19.68
CA GLU A 221 44.04 38.82 -20.96
C GLU A 221 44.06 40.35 -21.05
N GLU A 222 43.67 41.04 -19.99
CA GLU A 222 43.75 42.50 -19.92
C GLU A 222 45.19 43.02 -20.07
N ARG A 223 46.18 42.34 -19.45
CA ARG A 223 47.60 42.68 -19.60
C ARG A 223 48.05 42.50 -21.05
N LYS A 224 47.74 41.36 -21.67
CA LYS A 224 48.04 41.10 -23.09
C LYS A 224 47.39 42.14 -24.00
N HIS A 225 46.14 42.52 -23.73
CA HIS A 225 45.44 43.54 -24.49
C HIS A 225 46.10 44.93 -24.33
N LYS A 226 46.53 45.30 -23.11
CA LYS A 226 47.29 46.55 -22.85
C LYS A 226 48.64 46.55 -23.57
N GLU A 227 49.37 45.44 -23.53
CA GLU A 227 50.65 45.27 -24.24
C GLU A 227 50.46 45.39 -25.76
N ALA A 228 49.49 44.67 -26.32
CA ALA A 228 49.16 44.74 -27.75
C ALA A 228 48.78 46.17 -28.18
N LYS A 229 47.98 46.88 -27.36
CA LYS A 229 47.64 48.28 -27.58
C LYS A 229 48.87 49.19 -27.55
N GLN A 230 49.79 48.97 -26.60
CA GLN A 230 51.03 49.75 -26.52
C GLN A 230 51.95 49.52 -27.71
N ILE A 231 52.07 48.26 -28.17
CA ILE A 231 52.81 47.88 -29.37
C ILE A 231 52.21 48.58 -30.59
N ALA A 232 50.88 48.53 -30.76
CA ALA A 232 50.18 49.21 -31.85
C ALA A 232 50.39 50.74 -31.82
N MET A 233 50.30 51.36 -30.63
CA MET A 233 50.57 52.80 -30.47
C MET A 233 52.00 53.18 -30.82
N ASN A 234 52.98 52.36 -30.44
CA ASN A 234 54.38 52.59 -30.80
C ASN A 234 54.59 52.47 -32.32
N LYS A 235 53.93 51.50 -32.98
CA LYS A 235 54.06 51.34 -34.43
C LYS A 235 53.44 52.49 -35.21
N VAL A 236 52.30 53.02 -34.77
CA VAL A 236 51.70 54.23 -35.36
C VAL A 236 52.64 55.43 -35.24
N ARG A 237 53.34 55.56 -34.09
CA ARG A 237 54.32 56.62 -33.86
C ARG A 237 55.54 56.50 -34.80
N GLU A 238 56.05 55.29 -34.97
CA GLU A 238 57.15 54.98 -35.89
C GLU A 238 56.77 55.34 -37.34
N ILE A 239 55.62 54.85 -37.81
CA ILE A 239 55.09 55.19 -39.14
C ILE A 239 54.89 56.71 -39.28
N GLY A 240 54.39 57.38 -38.24
CA GLY A 240 54.24 58.83 -38.22
C GLY A 240 55.58 59.56 -38.40
N GLN A 241 56.65 59.09 -37.75
CA GLN A 241 57.99 59.64 -37.90
C GLN A 241 58.54 59.40 -39.32
N ASP A 242 58.35 58.20 -39.87
CA ASP A 242 58.78 57.87 -41.23
C ASP A 242 58.10 58.76 -42.27
N LEU A 243 56.80 59.04 -42.11
CA LEU A 243 56.05 59.95 -42.99
C LEU A 243 56.56 61.39 -42.91
N VAL A 244 56.92 61.88 -41.72
CA VAL A 244 57.53 63.22 -41.56
C VAL A 244 58.88 63.28 -42.26
N ASN A 245 59.72 62.26 -42.09
CA ASN A 245 61.02 62.17 -42.76
C ASN A 245 60.84 62.17 -44.28
N ALA A 246 59.96 61.31 -44.81
CA ALA A 246 59.66 61.23 -46.24
C ALA A 246 59.12 62.55 -46.81
N ARG A 247 58.30 63.28 -46.05
CA ARG A 247 57.83 64.62 -46.44
C ARG A 247 58.98 65.63 -46.55
N ASN A 248 59.93 65.60 -45.62
CA ASN A 248 61.09 66.49 -45.65
C ASN A 248 62.01 66.16 -46.84
N ASP A 249 62.22 64.87 -47.12
CA ASP A 249 62.99 64.42 -48.28
C ASP A 249 62.33 64.85 -49.60
N LEU A 250 61.01 64.73 -49.69
CA LEU A 250 60.23 65.21 -50.84
C LEU A 250 60.37 66.73 -51.00
N ALA A 251 60.24 67.51 -49.93
CA ALA A 251 60.42 68.96 -49.98
C ALA A 251 61.83 69.34 -50.45
N SER A 252 62.86 68.65 -49.95
CA SER A 252 64.25 68.83 -50.39
C SER A 252 64.42 68.50 -51.88
N ALA A 253 63.80 67.41 -52.36
CA ALA A 253 63.82 67.04 -53.77
C ALA A 253 63.11 68.08 -54.66
N ILE A 254 61.95 68.61 -54.23
CA ILE A 254 61.23 69.67 -54.92
C ILE A 254 62.11 70.92 -55.04
N SER A 255 62.76 71.36 -53.95
CA SER A 255 63.67 72.51 -54.01
C SER A 255 64.86 72.28 -54.95
N ARG A 256 65.45 71.07 -54.95
CA ARG A 256 66.50 70.72 -55.93
C ARG A 256 66.00 70.76 -57.36
N ALA A 257 64.78 70.27 -57.62
CA ALA A 257 64.16 70.29 -58.94
C ALA A 257 63.92 71.73 -59.41
N GLN A 258 63.37 72.60 -58.57
CA GLN A 258 63.16 74.02 -58.87
C GLN A 258 64.48 74.74 -59.24
N VAL A 259 65.56 74.50 -58.49
CA VAL A 259 66.88 75.07 -58.82
C VAL A 259 67.38 74.55 -60.17
N ALA A 260 67.14 73.26 -60.48
CA ALA A 260 67.50 72.70 -61.79
C ALA A 260 66.65 73.30 -62.93
N GLU A 261 65.34 73.49 -62.70
CA GLU A 261 64.43 74.16 -63.63
C GLU A 261 64.84 75.61 -63.89
N GLU A 262 65.20 76.38 -62.85
CA GLU A 262 65.71 77.74 -63.00
C GLU A 262 67.01 77.79 -63.81
N LYS A 263 67.94 76.86 -63.54
CA LYS A 263 69.18 76.72 -64.32
C LYS A 263 68.90 76.37 -65.78
N LEU A 264 67.97 75.46 -66.05
CA LEU A 264 67.54 75.11 -67.40
C LEU A 264 66.94 76.33 -68.11
N SER A 265 66.06 77.08 -67.45
CA SER A 265 65.47 78.30 -68.02
C SER A 265 66.52 79.39 -68.33
N ASP A 266 67.54 79.54 -67.48
CA ASP A 266 68.68 80.43 -67.75
C ASP A 266 69.53 79.96 -68.94
N LEU A 267 69.77 78.66 -69.04
CA LEU A 267 70.46 78.05 -70.20
C LEU A 267 69.65 78.20 -71.49
N GLU A 268 68.33 77.98 -71.46
CA GLU A 268 67.43 78.19 -72.60
C GLU A 268 67.45 79.65 -73.07
N ARG A 269 67.48 80.61 -72.14
CA ARG A 269 67.61 82.04 -72.46
C ARG A 269 68.96 82.34 -73.13
N LYS A 270 70.04 81.73 -72.65
CA LYS A 270 71.39 81.83 -73.26
C LYS A 270 71.45 81.18 -74.65
N LEU A 271 70.77 80.05 -74.86
CA LEU A 271 70.67 79.39 -76.16
C LEU A 271 69.90 80.25 -77.17
N LYS A 272 68.76 80.83 -76.80
CA LYS A 272 68.03 81.78 -77.66
C LYS A 272 68.87 83.01 -78.06
N LEU A 273 69.74 83.48 -77.17
CA LEU A 273 70.69 84.57 -77.48
C LEU A 273 71.84 84.14 -78.40
N THR A 274 72.15 82.85 -78.49
CA THR A 274 73.18 82.31 -79.39
C THR A 274 72.63 81.83 -80.72
N ASP A 275 71.34 81.46 -80.80
CA ASP A 275 70.65 81.13 -82.05
C ASP A 275 70.48 82.34 -83.00
N ASP A 276 70.51 83.58 -82.50
CA ASP A 276 70.57 84.80 -83.32
C ASP A 276 71.91 84.98 -84.09
N LYS A 277 72.86 84.05 -83.94
CA LYS A 277 74.16 84.08 -84.64
C LYS A 277 74.56 82.81 -85.36
N TYR A 278 73.80 81.72 -85.26
CA TYR A 278 74.05 80.50 -86.01
C TYR A 278 73.00 80.32 -87.09
N VAL A 279 73.23 80.99 -88.22
CA VAL A 279 72.74 80.49 -89.51
C VAL A 279 73.39 79.12 -89.70
N CYS A 280 72.62 78.04 -89.71
CA CYS A 280 73.10 76.77 -90.24
C CYS A 280 73.57 77.06 -91.67
N ALA A 281 74.89 77.08 -91.89
CA ALA A 281 75.48 77.47 -93.16
C ALA A 281 75.14 76.51 -94.32
N ILE A 282 74.31 75.48 -94.09
CA ILE A 282 73.97 74.45 -95.07
C ILE A 282 72.47 74.46 -95.45
N CYS A 283 71.55 74.82 -94.55
CA CYS A 283 70.12 74.60 -94.80
C CYS A 283 69.31 75.90 -94.70
N LEU A 284 69.28 76.65 -95.80
CA LEU A 284 68.22 77.62 -96.08
C LEU A 284 66.93 76.85 -96.42
N ASN A 285 65.80 77.32 -95.88
CA ASN A 285 64.40 76.97 -96.17
C ASN A 285 63.82 75.64 -95.63
N ASN A 286 62.78 75.78 -94.81
CA ASN A 286 61.38 75.42 -95.10
C ASN A 286 60.67 74.62 -93.98
N GLU A 287 59.42 75.00 -93.73
CA GLU A 287 58.54 74.54 -92.64
C GLU A 287 57.69 73.30 -92.97
N LYS A 288 58.04 72.51 -93.99
CA LYS A 288 57.24 71.35 -94.40
C LYS A 288 58.18 70.21 -94.78
N ASP A 289 57.94 69.05 -94.18
CA ASP A 289 58.57 67.74 -94.41
C ASP A 289 59.58 67.25 -93.34
N MET A 290 59.07 66.90 -92.16
CA MET A 290 59.58 65.73 -91.42
C MET A 290 58.42 64.82 -90.99
N ALA A 291 57.68 64.36 -91.99
CA ALA A 291 56.87 63.15 -91.89
C ALA A 291 57.73 61.97 -92.36
N PHE A 292 58.53 61.35 -91.49
CA PHE A 292 58.95 59.96 -91.68
C PHE A 292 59.13 59.21 -90.36
N SER A 293 58.51 58.03 -90.37
CA SER A 293 58.28 57.01 -89.38
C SER A 293 59.50 56.16 -88.99
N CYS A 294 59.53 55.73 -87.73
CA CYS A 294 59.99 54.38 -87.31
C CYS A 294 59.29 54.12 -85.96
N GLY A 295 58.31 53.22 -85.79
CA GLY A 295 58.21 51.88 -86.34
C GLY A 295 58.90 50.90 -85.37
N HIS A 296 58.11 49.98 -84.80
CA HIS A 296 58.45 48.89 -83.85
C HIS A 296 58.30 49.18 -82.35
N MET A 297 57.85 48.27 -81.48
CA MET A 297 56.83 47.20 -81.48
C MET A 297 56.88 46.57 -80.08
N ASN A 298 55.74 46.06 -79.59
CA ASN A 298 55.57 45.25 -78.37
C ASN A 298 56.72 44.29 -77.99
N HIS A 299 57.09 44.27 -76.70
CA HIS A 299 57.37 43.08 -75.87
C HIS A 299 57.19 43.53 -74.40
N GLY A 300 56.36 42.97 -73.52
CA GLY A 300 55.92 41.59 -73.38
C GLY A 300 56.75 40.89 -72.31
N HIS A 301 56.61 41.23 -71.02
CA HIS A 301 57.06 40.36 -69.92
C HIS A 301 56.11 40.38 -68.72
N SER A 302 55.57 39.19 -68.50
CA SER A 302 54.85 38.63 -67.35
C SER A 302 55.39 39.04 -65.98
N VAL A 303 54.48 39.33 -65.04
CA VAL A 303 54.75 39.22 -63.60
C VAL A 303 53.87 38.10 -63.03
N PRO A 304 54.40 37.14 -62.26
CA PRO A 304 53.65 35.97 -61.81
C PRO A 304 52.77 36.29 -60.61
N THR A 305 51.54 35.78 -60.66
CA THR A 305 50.64 35.59 -59.52
C THR A 305 51.27 34.56 -58.58
N ALA A 306 51.80 35.00 -57.43
CA ALA A 306 52.27 34.11 -56.38
C ALA A 306 51.21 34.00 -55.27
N SER A 307 50.81 32.76 -55.09
CA SER A 307 49.83 32.19 -54.19
C SER A 307 50.07 32.47 -52.70
N LEU A 308 48.95 32.59 -51.98
CA LEU A 308 48.80 32.40 -50.54
C LEU A 308 49.50 31.13 -50.02
N PRO A 309 49.93 31.13 -48.75
CA PRO A 309 49.80 29.97 -47.90
C PRO A 309 48.71 30.21 -46.84
N LEU A 310 47.64 29.44 -46.96
CA LEU A 310 46.82 29.00 -45.83
C LEU A 310 47.68 28.15 -44.90
N THR A 311 47.65 28.42 -43.61
CA THR A 311 47.75 27.43 -42.50
C THR A 311 47.73 28.16 -41.15
N PRO A 312 47.44 27.47 -40.04
CA PRO A 312 46.37 26.49 -39.81
C PRO A 312 45.36 26.99 -38.75
#